data_AF-A0A5C9ESY8-F1
#
_entry.id   AF-A0A5C9ESY8-F1
#
_cell.length_a   1.000
_cell.length_b   1.000
_cell.length_c   1.000
_cell.angle_alpha   90.00
_cell.angle_beta   90.00
_cell.angle_gamma   90.00
#
_symmetry.space_group_name_H-M   'P 1'
#
loop_
_entity.id
_entity.type
_entity.pdbx_description
1 polymer ?
#
loop_
_entity_poly.entity_id
_entity_poly.type
_entity_poly.pdbx_seq_one_letter_code
_entity_poly.pdbx_strand_id
1 'polypeptide(L)'
;MIAVILQGLIETSVLHLFHYFSVFILGFLTLQIAKKASEGTLFSTTTTGFTAYMICFSIYIYFVELPLIYDIPMGETQFYYFHFIFMAIYFIGIIVFVFFTELDTHLRGTVASKKPFPYLLTLITLAGTIVYLILGILAVYDLFITLSIILVPYIIATQEIMKNFENLEIVKREQLSRWFYFGLALSGMSNGLIGLYFAIGSTALYMKYVAIIIGSFLMVYAWKSLPNLSELNWMQKMEQLYLIHNESSTLLYQYQFKTDAVSTEEEVDGDLAGSAIGGIDMLLSEILADSGHIKAIDHGDKKIYFVHGTYATSILIANSPSKEFQYRLEMFHLTFEKNYSEELDEFSGALAPFKDLDDLVRESFLN
;
A
#
# COMPACT_ATOMS: atom_id res chain seq x y z
N MET A 1 3.84 -19.92 -50.05
CA MET A 1 5.05 -19.12 -49.77
C MET A 1 4.70 -17.73 -49.24
N ILE A 2 4.04 -16.86 -50.01
CA ILE A 2 3.69 -15.49 -49.56
C ILE A 2 2.87 -15.48 -48.26
N ALA A 3 1.83 -16.32 -48.14
CA ALA A 3 1.01 -16.40 -46.93
C ALA A 3 1.82 -16.80 -45.67
N VAL A 4 2.80 -17.69 -45.82
CA VAL A 4 3.65 -18.15 -44.71
C VAL A 4 4.61 -17.05 -44.27
N ILE A 5 5.20 -16.32 -45.23
CA ILE A 5 6.06 -15.16 -44.94
C ILE A 5 5.24 -14.07 -44.23
N LEU A 6 4.03 -13.78 -44.71
CA LEU A 6 3.15 -12.78 -44.10
C LEU A 6 2.76 -13.18 -42.68
N GLN A 7 2.44 -14.46 -42.45
CA GLN A 7 2.12 -14.96 -41.11
C GLN A 7 3.30 -14.80 -40.15
N GLY A 8 4.52 -15.20 -40.56
CA GLY A 8 5.72 -15.02 -39.74
C GLY A 8 5.97 -13.55 -39.38
N LEU A 9 5.82 -12.63 -40.35
CA LEU A 9 5.95 -11.19 -40.10
C LEU A 9 4.92 -10.67 -39.09
N ILE A 10 3.67 -11.15 -39.17
CA ILE A 10 2.61 -10.79 -38.23
C ILE A 10 2.94 -11.31 -36.83
N GLU A 11 3.33 -12.58 -36.70
CA GLU A 11 3.70 -13.18 -35.41
C GLU A 11 4.85 -12.41 -34.76
N THR A 12 5.95 -12.18 -35.48
CA THR A 12 7.07 -11.39 -34.98
C THR A 12 6.64 -9.98 -34.56
N SER A 13 5.83 -9.30 -35.36
CA SER A 13 5.36 -7.94 -35.04
C SER A 13 4.48 -7.89 -33.79
N VAL A 14 3.59 -8.87 -33.61
CA VAL A 14 2.75 -8.99 -32.42
C VAL A 14 3.63 -9.26 -31.20
N LEU A 15 4.61 -10.16 -31.30
CA LEU A 15 5.53 -10.44 -30.21
C LEU A 15 6.30 -9.19 -29.74
N HIS A 16 6.79 -8.38 -30.69
CA HIS A 16 7.43 -7.08 -30.37
C HIS A 16 6.47 -6.14 -29.64
N LEU A 17 5.22 -6.03 -30.12
CA LEU A 17 4.20 -5.21 -29.47
C LEU A 17 3.99 -5.64 -28.02
N PHE A 18 3.81 -6.94 -27.77
CA PHE A 18 3.64 -7.49 -26.41
C PHE A 18 4.86 -7.21 -25.52
N HIS A 19 6.08 -7.38 -26.05
CA HIS A 19 7.31 -7.09 -25.33
C HIS A 19 7.38 -5.62 -24.90
N TYR A 20 7.29 -4.68 -25.84
CA TYR A 20 7.39 -3.25 -25.53
C TYR A 20 6.24 -2.76 -24.65
N PHE A 21 5.03 -3.29 -24.84
CA PHE A 21 3.89 -2.96 -24.01
C PHE A 21 4.07 -3.46 -22.57
N SER A 22 4.65 -4.65 -22.37
CA SER A 22 4.96 -5.16 -21.03
C SER A 22 5.98 -4.27 -20.29
N VAL A 23 7.05 -3.85 -20.98
CA VAL A 23 8.06 -2.92 -20.44
C VAL A 23 7.44 -1.56 -20.14
N PHE A 24 6.57 -1.05 -21.02
CA PHE A 24 5.84 0.20 -20.79
C PHE A 24 4.98 0.15 -19.52
N ILE A 25 4.21 -0.92 -19.29
CA ILE A 25 3.37 -1.04 -18.10
C ILE A 25 4.22 -1.18 -16.83
N LEU A 26 5.32 -1.94 -16.88
CA LEU A 26 6.26 -2.02 -15.76
C LEU A 26 6.90 -0.67 -15.44
N GLY A 27 7.29 0.10 -16.47
CA GLY A 27 7.75 1.48 -16.32
C GLY A 27 6.68 2.39 -15.72
N PHE A 28 5.43 2.27 -16.16
CA PHE A 28 4.30 3.01 -15.59
C PHE A 28 4.08 2.66 -14.12
N LEU A 29 4.09 1.37 -13.75
CA LEU A 29 4.01 0.91 -12.36
C LEU A 29 5.15 1.50 -11.52
N THR A 30 6.38 1.46 -12.05
CA THR A 30 7.56 2.05 -11.41
C THR A 30 7.36 3.54 -11.12
N LEU A 31 6.82 4.31 -12.08
CA LEU A 31 6.51 5.72 -11.89
C LEU A 31 5.41 5.95 -10.84
N GLN A 32 4.38 5.09 -10.78
CA GLN A 32 3.34 5.19 -9.75
C GLN A 32 3.91 4.92 -8.36
N ILE A 33 4.81 3.94 -8.22
CA ILE A 33 5.50 3.66 -6.96
C ILE A 33 6.40 4.83 -6.56
N ALA A 34 7.22 5.33 -7.49
CA ALA A 34 8.12 6.46 -7.25
C ALA A 34 7.36 7.74 -6.86
N LYS A 35 6.26 8.05 -7.56
CA LYS A 35 5.41 9.21 -7.23
C LYS A 35 4.89 9.09 -5.79
N LYS A 36 4.35 7.94 -5.42
CA LYS A 36 3.82 7.71 -4.08
C LYS A 36 4.90 7.72 -2.99
N ALA A 37 6.10 7.26 -3.31
CA ALA A 37 7.27 7.36 -2.43
C ALA A 37 7.66 8.83 -2.16
N SER A 38 7.50 9.71 -3.15
CA SER A 38 7.81 11.15 -3.02
C SER A 38 6.77 11.96 -2.24
N GLU A 39 5.54 11.47 -2.12
CA GLU A 39 4.48 12.13 -1.34
C GLU A 39 4.65 11.93 0.17
N GLY A 40 5.52 11.01 0.61
CA GLY A 40 5.91 10.85 2.00
C GLY A 40 6.93 11.92 2.43
N THR A 41 6.72 12.56 3.59
CA THR A 41 7.64 13.55 4.18
C THR A 41 9.01 12.96 4.55
N LEU A 42 9.11 11.64 4.61
CA LEU A 42 10.37 10.93 4.51
C LEU A 42 10.29 10.03 3.30
N PHE A 43 11.40 9.96 2.55
CA PHE A 43 11.68 8.79 1.70
C PHE A 43 11.35 7.57 2.54
N SER A 44 10.24 6.91 2.23
CA SER A 44 9.93 5.61 2.77
C SER A 44 11.02 4.73 2.16
N THR A 45 12.04 4.46 2.96
CA THR A 45 13.23 3.71 2.62
C THR A 45 12.80 2.46 1.84
N THR A 46 11.76 1.79 2.34
CA THR A 46 11.07 0.67 1.71
C THR A 46 10.48 0.90 0.30
N THR A 47 9.65 1.93 0.08
CA THR A 47 9.07 2.20 -1.26
C THR A 47 10.12 2.65 -2.28
N THR A 48 11.18 3.29 -1.81
CA THR A 48 12.37 3.62 -2.62
C THR A 48 13.09 2.34 -3.05
N GLY A 49 13.29 1.41 -2.12
CA GLY A 49 13.81 0.08 -2.42
C GLY A 49 12.94 -0.68 -3.42
N PHE A 50 11.62 -0.59 -3.29
CA PHE A 50 10.69 -1.26 -4.22
C PHE A 50 10.74 -0.64 -5.61
N THR A 51 10.89 0.68 -5.70
CA THR A 51 11.08 1.38 -6.97
C THR A 51 12.38 0.93 -7.65
N ALA A 52 13.48 0.84 -6.90
CA ALA A 52 14.76 0.35 -7.42
C ALA A 52 14.65 -1.09 -7.95
N TYR A 53 13.97 -1.97 -7.21
CA TYR A 53 13.64 -3.31 -7.67
C TYR A 53 12.86 -3.29 -9.00
N MET A 54 11.81 -2.49 -9.10
CA MET A 54 10.99 -2.41 -10.32
C MET A 54 11.76 -1.86 -11.53
N ILE A 55 12.71 -0.94 -11.32
CA ILE A 55 13.64 -0.49 -12.36
C ILE A 55 14.51 -1.65 -12.83
N CYS A 56 15.17 -2.36 -11.92
CA CYS A 56 16.00 -3.52 -12.24
C CYS A 56 15.19 -4.62 -12.96
N PHE A 57 13.94 -4.85 -12.53
CA PHE A 57 13.04 -5.79 -13.16
C PHE A 57 12.65 -5.36 -14.59
N SER A 58 12.36 -4.08 -14.80
CA SER A 58 12.05 -3.53 -16.12
C SER A 58 13.25 -3.64 -17.08
N ILE A 59 14.47 -3.35 -16.59
CA ILE A 59 15.72 -3.52 -17.34
C ILE A 59 15.91 -4.99 -17.71
N TYR A 60 15.72 -5.90 -16.76
CA TYR A 60 15.82 -7.33 -17.00
C TYR A 60 14.84 -7.80 -18.08
N ILE A 61 13.55 -7.47 -17.98
CA ILE A 61 12.53 -7.83 -18.97
C ILE A 61 12.86 -7.25 -20.34
N TYR A 62 13.28 -5.99 -20.41
CA TYR A 62 13.64 -5.35 -21.67
C TYR A 62 14.78 -6.06 -22.39
N PHE A 63 15.88 -6.38 -21.69
CA PHE A 63 17.08 -6.88 -22.36
C PHE A 63 17.10 -8.40 -22.55
N VAL A 64 16.64 -9.18 -21.58
CA VAL A 64 16.90 -10.64 -21.53
C VAL A 64 16.33 -11.40 -22.74
N GLU A 65 15.32 -10.84 -23.40
CA GLU A 65 14.57 -11.51 -24.48
C GLU A 65 14.90 -10.98 -25.87
N LEU A 66 15.64 -9.86 -25.99
CA LEU A 66 16.00 -9.30 -27.29
C LEU A 66 16.66 -10.33 -28.23
N PRO A 67 17.58 -11.20 -27.76
CA PRO A 67 18.15 -12.23 -28.63
C PRO A 67 17.10 -13.19 -29.20
N LEU A 68 16.06 -13.52 -28.42
CA LEU A 68 15.00 -14.46 -28.83
C LEU A 68 13.95 -13.79 -29.72
N ILE A 69 13.66 -12.50 -29.52
CA ILE A 69 12.67 -11.74 -30.30
C ILE A 69 13.21 -11.38 -31.69
N TYR A 70 14.50 -11.05 -31.77
CA TYR A 70 15.17 -10.62 -33.00
C TYR A 70 15.89 -11.76 -33.73
N ASP A 71 15.69 -13.01 -33.29
CA ASP A 71 16.35 -14.20 -33.83
C ASP A 71 17.87 -14.00 -34.00
N ILE A 72 18.50 -13.35 -33.01
CA ILE A 72 19.95 -13.09 -33.05
C ILE A 72 20.66 -14.44 -32.93
N PRO A 73 21.51 -14.83 -33.89
CA PRO A 73 22.21 -16.12 -33.83
C PRO A 73 23.22 -16.09 -32.69
N MET A 74 22.79 -16.54 -31.50
CA MET A 74 23.62 -16.75 -30.34
C MET A 74 23.74 -18.24 -30.10
N GLY A 75 24.96 -18.72 -29.86
CA GLY A 75 25.14 -20.06 -29.33
C GLY A 75 24.50 -20.19 -27.95
N GLU A 76 24.07 -21.39 -27.55
CA GLU A 76 23.44 -21.63 -26.25
C GLU A 76 24.25 -21.05 -25.10
N THR A 77 25.57 -21.30 -25.09
CA THR A 77 26.50 -20.77 -24.09
C THR A 77 26.51 -19.23 -24.04
N GLN A 78 26.43 -18.55 -25.19
CA GLN A 78 26.39 -17.09 -25.24
C GLN A 78 25.07 -16.56 -24.66
N PHE A 79 23.95 -17.20 -25.00
CA PHE A 79 22.65 -16.85 -24.44
C PHE A 79 22.61 -17.05 -22.91
N TYR A 80 23.19 -18.14 -22.40
CA TYR A 80 23.30 -18.36 -20.96
C TYR A 80 24.08 -17.26 -20.25
N TYR A 81 25.23 -16.84 -20.78
CA TYR A 81 26.00 -15.72 -20.20
C TYR A 81 25.24 -14.39 -20.27
N PHE A 82 24.57 -14.12 -21.38
CA PHE A 82 23.73 -12.93 -21.53
C PHE A 82 22.60 -12.92 -20.49
N HIS A 83 21.87 -14.03 -20.37
CA HIS A 83 20.82 -14.21 -19.39
C HIS A 83 21.35 -14.06 -17.95
N PHE A 84 22.50 -14.66 -17.65
CA PHE A 84 23.16 -14.58 -16.34
C PHE A 84 23.46 -13.15 -15.92
N ILE A 85 23.99 -12.31 -16.83
CA ILE A 85 24.30 -10.91 -16.56
C ILE A 85 23.04 -10.12 -16.17
N PHE A 86 21.96 -10.24 -16.97
CA PHE A 86 20.73 -9.50 -16.69
C PHE A 86 20.00 -10.03 -15.45
N MET A 87 20.07 -11.34 -15.19
CA MET A 87 19.51 -11.92 -13.97
C MET A 87 20.26 -11.43 -12.73
N ALA A 88 21.57 -11.21 -12.81
CA ALA A 88 22.34 -10.59 -11.72
C ALA A 88 21.86 -9.15 -11.44
N ILE A 89 21.55 -8.36 -12.46
CA ILE A 89 20.96 -7.02 -12.31
C ILE A 89 19.60 -7.10 -11.59
N TYR A 90 18.77 -8.07 -11.98
CA TYR A 90 17.49 -8.32 -11.33
C TYR A 90 17.65 -8.66 -9.83
N PHE A 91 18.60 -9.54 -9.49
CA PHE A 91 18.90 -9.89 -8.10
C PHE A 91 19.47 -8.75 -7.27
N ILE A 92 20.29 -7.87 -7.87
CA ILE A 92 20.72 -6.63 -7.20
C ILE A 92 19.50 -5.79 -6.80
N GLY A 93 18.51 -5.67 -7.68
CA GLY A 93 17.24 -4.99 -7.37
C GLY A 93 16.52 -5.60 -6.16
N ILE A 94 16.47 -6.94 -6.07
CA ILE A 94 15.89 -7.65 -4.92
C ILE A 94 16.67 -7.38 -3.64
N ILE A 95 18.02 -7.47 -3.66
CA ILE A 95 18.85 -7.19 -2.48
C ILE A 95 18.61 -5.78 -1.98
N VAL A 96 18.63 -4.79 -2.88
CA VAL A 96 18.37 -3.38 -2.55
C VAL A 96 17.01 -3.27 -1.88
N PHE A 97 15.96 -3.83 -2.47
CA PHE A 97 14.62 -3.81 -1.89
C PHE A 97 14.54 -4.43 -0.49
N VAL A 98 15.09 -5.63 -0.30
CA VAL A 98 15.09 -6.31 1.00
C VAL A 98 15.85 -5.50 2.06
N PHE A 99 17.01 -4.95 1.70
CA PHE A 99 17.81 -4.10 2.57
C PHE A 99 17.06 -2.84 3.01
N PHE A 100 16.47 -2.12 2.07
CA PHE A 100 15.71 -0.92 2.36
C PHE A 100 14.46 -1.22 3.22
N THR A 101 13.85 -2.39 3.05
CA THR A 101 12.73 -2.84 3.88
C THR A 101 13.18 -3.10 5.33
N GLU A 102 14.25 -3.88 5.53
CA GLU A 102 14.78 -4.13 6.89
C GLU A 102 15.28 -2.85 7.58
N LEU A 103 15.89 -1.92 6.82
CA LEU A 103 16.33 -0.63 7.34
C LEU A 103 15.16 0.22 7.83
N ASP A 104 14.04 0.27 7.10
CA ASP A 104 12.84 1.01 7.52
C ASP A 104 12.22 0.40 8.77
N THR A 105 12.11 -0.94 8.83
CA THR A 105 11.65 -1.65 10.05
C THR A 105 12.57 -1.35 11.24
N HIS A 106 13.88 -1.28 11.04
CA HIS A 106 14.83 -0.97 12.10
C HIS A 106 14.73 0.48 12.60
N LEU A 107 14.59 1.45 11.68
CA LEU A 107 14.53 2.87 12.02
C LEU A 107 13.17 3.31 12.57
N ARG A 108 12.07 2.69 12.13
CA ARG A 108 10.70 3.17 12.40
C ARG A 108 9.77 2.14 13.02
N GLY A 109 10.23 0.91 13.24
CA GLY A 109 9.42 -0.11 13.90
C GLY A 109 8.93 0.37 15.26
N THR A 110 7.61 0.40 15.45
CA THR A 110 6.95 0.81 16.71
C THR A 110 7.35 -0.08 17.88
N VAL A 111 7.62 -1.35 17.60
CA VAL A 111 8.25 -2.28 18.52
C VAL A 111 9.74 -2.21 18.24
N ALA A 112 10.54 -1.75 19.22
CA ALA A 112 11.99 -1.88 19.19
C ALA A 112 12.33 -3.34 18.90
N SER A 113 12.63 -3.64 17.64
CA SER A 113 12.77 -4.98 17.13
C SER A 113 13.97 -5.60 17.84
N LYS A 114 13.72 -6.33 18.93
CA LYS A 114 14.71 -7.17 19.62
C LYS A 114 15.12 -8.39 18.77
N LYS A 115 15.00 -8.31 17.44
CA LYS A 115 15.57 -9.34 16.57
C LYS A 115 17.08 -9.35 16.82
N PRO A 116 17.69 -10.52 17.05
CA PRO A 116 19.12 -10.60 17.32
C PRO A 116 19.98 -10.13 16.14
N PHE A 117 19.41 -10.12 14.92
CA PHE A 117 20.07 -9.69 13.69
C PHE A 117 19.13 -8.78 12.89
N PRO A 118 19.39 -7.46 12.81
CA PRO A 118 18.49 -6.50 12.15
C PRO A 118 18.47 -6.60 10.61
N TYR A 119 19.42 -7.29 10.00
CA TYR A 119 19.56 -7.42 8.53
C TYR A 119 19.69 -8.87 8.07
N LEU A 120 18.99 -9.79 8.74
CA LEU A 120 19.10 -11.23 8.48
C LEU A 120 18.64 -11.58 7.06
N LEU A 121 17.53 -10.99 6.58
CA LEU A 121 16.99 -11.28 5.25
C LEU A 121 17.96 -10.80 4.17
N THR A 122 18.51 -9.59 4.33
CA THR A 122 19.52 -9.04 3.42
C THR A 122 20.75 -9.94 3.33
N LEU A 123 21.24 -10.43 4.48
CA LEU A 123 22.39 -11.34 4.52
C LEU A 123 22.09 -12.65 3.78
N ILE A 124 20.90 -13.22 3.97
CA ILE A 124 20.44 -14.43 3.27
C ILE A 124 20.36 -14.19 1.76
N THR A 125 19.74 -13.08 1.33
CA THR A 125 19.63 -12.73 -0.09
C THR A 125 20.99 -12.49 -0.72
N LEU A 126 21.90 -11.82 -0.02
CA LEU A 126 23.27 -11.58 -0.48
C LEU A 126 24.05 -12.89 -0.61
N ALA A 127 24.00 -13.75 0.41
CA ALA A 127 24.63 -15.07 0.36
C ALA A 127 24.07 -15.92 -0.79
N GLY A 128 22.74 -15.93 -0.97
CA GLY A 128 22.09 -16.61 -2.09
C GLY A 128 22.54 -16.08 -3.46
N THR A 129 22.71 -14.77 -3.58
CA THR A 129 23.22 -14.14 -4.81
C THR A 129 24.70 -14.48 -5.05
N ILE A 130 25.53 -14.55 -4.01
CA ILE A 130 26.92 -15.02 -4.15
C ILE A 130 26.96 -16.48 -4.62
N VAL A 131 26.15 -17.35 -4.03
CA VAL A 131 26.03 -18.75 -4.45
C VAL A 131 25.59 -18.83 -5.91
N TYR A 132 24.59 -18.04 -6.32
CA TYR A 132 24.18 -17.94 -7.72
C TYR A 132 25.33 -17.58 -8.66
N LEU A 133 26.10 -16.54 -8.32
CA LEU A 133 27.20 -16.07 -9.15
C LEU A 133 28.28 -17.16 -9.30
N ILE A 134 28.62 -17.85 -8.20
CA ILE A 134 29.58 -18.96 -8.23
C ILE A 134 29.07 -20.12 -9.10
N LEU A 135 27.82 -20.54 -8.89
CA LEU A 135 27.20 -21.63 -9.66
C LEU A 135 27.09 -21.30 -11.16
N GLY A 136 26.77 -20.04 -11.49
CA GLY A 136 26.72 -19.55 -12.87
C GLY A 136 28.08 -19.56 -13.55
N ILE A 137 29.15 -19.14 -12.86
CA ILE A 137 30.54 -19.20 -13.37
C ILE A 137 30.97 -20.65 -13.62
N LEU A 138 30.56 -21.58 -12.77
CA LEU A 138 30.86 -23.00 -12.91
C LEU A 138 29.95 -23.73 -13.93
N ALA A 139 28.99 -23.03 -14.53
CA ALA A 139 27.95 -23.60 -15.39
C ALA A 139 27.12 -24.73 -14.73
N VAL A 140 27.05 -24.75 -13.39
CA VAL A 140 26.22 -25.69 -12.62
C VAL A 140 25.01 -24.91 -12.12
N TYR A 141 24.11 -24.57 -13.04
CA TYR A 141 22.97 -23.74 -12.70
C TYR A 141 21.78 -24.55 -12.19
N ASP A 142 21.42 -24.36 -10.93
CA ASP A 142 20.12 -24.77 -10.39
C ASP A 142 19.23 -23.53 -10.17
N LEU A 143 18.31 -23.33 -11.12
CA LEU A 143 17.30 -22.27 -11.11
C LEU A 143 16.45 -22.35 -9.84
N PHE A 144 16.08 -23.55 -9.38
CA PHE A 144 15.14 -23.72 -8.27
C PHE A 144 15.78 -23.40 -6.93
N ILE A 145 17.00 -23.86 -6.68
CA ILE A 145 17.73 -23.58 -5.43
C ILE A 145 17.97 -22.08 -5.31
N THR A 146 18.47 -21.48 -6.40
CA THR A 146 18.79 -20.06 -6.42
C THR A 146 17.54 -19.19 -6.24
N LEU A 147 16.46 -19.49 -6.98
CA LEU A 147 15.20 -18.78 -6.84
C LEU A 147 14.65 -18.94 -5.44
N SER A 148 14.70 -20.13 -4.82
CA SER A 148 14.14 -20.34 -3.49
C SER A 148 14.85 -19.49 -2.42
N ILE A 149 16.18 -19.39 -2.46
CA ILE A 149 16.95 -18.63 -1.47
C ILE A 149 16.74 -17.12 -1.61
N ILE A 150 16.54 -16.62 -2.84
CA ILE A 150 16.38 -15.18 -3.11
C ILE A 150 14.91 -14.74 -3.00
N LEU A 151 13.99 -15.58 -3.49
CA LEU A 151 12.55 -15.27 -3.56
C LEU A 151 11.90 -15.31 -2.17
N VAL A 152 12.33 -16.19 -1.26
CA VAL A 152 11.74 -16.25 0.09
C VAL A 152 11.96 -14.93 0.87
N PRO A 153 13.18 -14.39 1.01
CA PRO A 153 13.40 -13.06 1.59
C PRO A 153 12.61 -11.96 0.88
N TYR A 154 12.52 -12.01 -0.45
CA TYR A 154 11.76 -11.05 -1.24
C TYR A 154 10.25 -11.08 -0.91
N ILE A 155 9.67 -12.28 -0.80
CA ILE A 155 8.26 -12.47 -0.41
C ILE A 155 8.03 -11.94 1.00
N ILE A 156 8.92 -12.24 1.95
CA ILE A 156 8.82 -11.76 3.33
C ILE A 156 8.91 -10.23 3.39
N ALA A 157 9.86 -9.62 2.66
CA ALA A 157 9.98 -8.17 2.58
C ALA A 157 8.74 -7.52 1.98
N THR A 158 8.18 -8.11 0.92
CA THR A 158 6.92 -7.67 0.32
C THR A 158 5.77 -7.77 1.31
N GLN A 159 5.72 -8.85 2.10
CA GLN A 159 4.69 -9.04 3.12
C GLN A 159 4.74 -7.97 4.21
N GLU A 160 5.93 -7.61 4.67
CA GLU A 160 6.09 -6.56 5.68
C GLU A 160 5.54 -5.21 5.20
N ILE A 161 5.73 -4.87 3.92
CA ILE A 161 5.19 -3.64 3.32
C ILE A 161 3.69 -3.63 3.34
N MET A 162 3.09 -4.70 2.83
CA MET A 162 1.65 -4.77 2.71
C MET A 162 0.98 -4.84 4.08
N LYS A 163 1.62 -5.50 5.06
CA LYS A 163 1.14 -5.54 6.45
C LYS A 163 0.99 -4.14 7.06
N ASN A 164 1.87 -3.20 6.72
CA ASN A 164 1.71 -1.81 7.17
C ASN A 164 0.40 -1.19 6.68
N PHE A 165 -0.01 -1.51 5.44
CA PHE A 165 -1.28 -1.05 4.88
C PHE A 165 -2.49 -1.87 5.33
N GLU A 166 -2.31 -3.15 5.67
CA GLU A 166 -3.38 -4.05 6.11
C GLU A 166 -4.07 -3.58 7.41
N ASN A 167 -3.43 -2.73 8.21
CA ASN A 167 -4.08 -2.16 9.39
C ASN A 167 -5.16 -1.13 9.06
N LEU A 168 -5.19 -0.61 7.82
CA LEU A 168 -6.21 0.33 7.35
C LEU A 168 -7.43 -0.44 6.85
N GLU A 169 -8.60 -0.12 7.36
CA GLU A 169 -9.80 -0.93 7.11
C GLU A 169 -10.25 -0.85 5.65
N ILE A 170 -9.98 0.29 5.00
CA ILE A 170 -10.18 0.48 3.56
C ILE A 170 -9.42 -0.57 2.74
N VAL A 171 -8.18 -0.88 3.14
CA VAL A 171 -7.31 -1.85 2.46
C VAL A 171 -7.82 -3.28 2.69
N LYS A 172 -8.31 -3.59 3.90
CA LYS A 172 -8.91 -4.90 4.21
C LYS A 172 -10.18 -5.16 3.40
N ARG A 173 -11.08 -4.18 3.33
CA ARG A 173 -12.37 -4.29 2.64
C ARG A 173 -12.20 -4.56 1.15
N GLU A 174 -11.28 -3.85 0.50
CA GLU A 174 -11.01 -4.00 -0.94
C GLU A 174 -10.06 -5.16 -1.27
N GLN A 175 -9.48 -5.82 -0.26
CA GLN A 175 -8.53 -6.92 -0.40
C GLN A 175 -7.33 -6.58 -1.30
N LEU A 176 -6.87 -5.31 -1.28
CA LEU A 176 -5.86 -4.80 -2.21
C LEU A 176 -4.54 -5.57 -2.13
N SER A 177 -4.15 -6.05 -0.94
CA SER A 177 -2.97 -6.88 -0.76
C SER A 177 -3.03 -8.17 -1.58
N ARG A 178 -4.20 -8.82 -1.67
CA ARG A 178 -4.34 -10.07 -2.45
C ARG A 178 -4.15 -9.82 -3.94
N TRP A 179 -4.73 -8.74 -4.46
CA TRP A 179 -4.54 -8.34 -5.86
C TRP A 179 -3.09 -8.00 -6.17
N PHE A 180 -2.42 -7.31 -5.26
CA PHE A 180 -1.01 -6.99 -5.38
C PHE A 180 -0.14 -8.25 -5.42
N TYR A 181 -0.30 -9.17 -4.45
CA TYR A 181 0.45 -10.43 -4.43
C TYR A 181 0.17 -11.32 -5.63
N PHE A 182 -1.10 -11.40 -6.07
CA PHE A 182 -1.45 -12.18 -7.25
C PHE A 182 -0.79 -11.60 -8.50
N GLY A 183 -0.82 -10.27 -8.66
CA GLY A 183 -0.15 -9.59 -9.76
C GLY A 183 1.36 -9.79 -9.75
N LEU A 184 1.97 -9.69 -8.57
CA LEU A 184 3.40 -9.89 -8.37
C LEU A 184 3.83 -11.34 -8.64
N ALA A 185 3.07 -12.32 -8.13
CA ALA A 185 3.33 -13.73 -8.36
C ALA A 185 3.18 -14.09 -9.84
N LEU A 186 2.12 -13.61 -10.50
CA LEU A 186 1.89 -13.84 -11.93
C LEU A 186 3.02 -13.26 -12.79
N SER A 187 3.42 -12.02 -12.51
CA SER A 187 4.53 -11.37 -13.21
C SER A 187 5.88 -12.04 -12.90
N GLY A 188 6.15 -12.40 -11.64
CA GLY A 188 7.38 -13.07 -11.24
C GLY A 188 7.52 -14.49 -11.81
N MET A 189 6.46 -15.30 -11.77
CA MET A 189 6.45 -16.66 -12.35
C MET A 189 6.65 -16.64 -13.86
N SER A 190 6.24 -15.56 -14.54
CA SER A 190 6.45 -15.41 -15.98
C SER A 190 7.92 -15.51 -16.39
N ASN A 191 8.86 -15.18 -15.49
CA ASN A 191 10.29 -15.32 -15.74
C ASN A 191 10.71 -16.77 -15.96
N GLY A 192 10.06 -17.74 -15.31
CA GLY A 192 10.32 -19.16 -15.50
C GLY A 192 9.90 -19.66 -16.89
N LEU A 193 8.96 -18.98 -17.56
CA LEU A 193 8.49 -19.35 -18.90
C LEU A 193 9.58 -19.18 -19.97
N ILE A 194 10.64 -18.41 -19.71
CA ILE A 194 11.76 -18.30 -20.65
C ILE A 194 12.45 -19.66 -20.87
N GLY A 195 12.50 -20.51 -19.84
CA GLY A 195 13.05 -21.86 -19.95
C GLY A 195 12.21 -22.77 -20.85
N LEU A 196 10.90 -22.50 -20.97
CA LEU A 196 10.01 -23.25 -21.85
C LEU A 196 10.14 -22.84 -23.32
N TYR A 197 10.81 -21.74 -23.63
CA TYR A 197 11.04 -21.33 -25.02
C TYR A 197 11.71 -22.43 -25.85
N PHE A 198 12.68 -23.14 -25.28
CA PHE A 198 13.35 -24.24 -25.98
C PHE A 198 12.44 -25.45 -26.24
N ALA A 199 11.33 -25.59 -25.51
CA ALA A 199 10.39 -26.70 -25.67
C ALA A 199 9.20 -26.35 -26.59
N ILE A 200 8.63 -25.14 -26.45
CA ILE A 200 7.39 -24.73 -27.13
C ILE A 200 7.53 -23.46 -27.99
N GLY A 201 8.76 -22.98 -28.17
CA GLY A 201 9.10 -21.84 -29.05
C GLY A 201 8.52 -20.51 -28.58
N SER A 202 8.16 -19.67 -29.56
CA SER A 202 7.61 -18.31 -29.34
C SER A 202 6.32 -18.29 -28.53
N THR A 203 5.55 -19.40 -28.49
CA THR A 203 4.36 -19.55 -27.65
C THR A 203 4.64 -19.27 -26.17
N ALA A 204 5.81 -19.70 -25.66
CA ALA A 204 6.23 -19.41 -24.29
C ALA A 204 6.36 -17.91 -24.03
N LEU A 205 6.90 -17.16 -24.99
CA LEU A 205 7.10 -15.71 -24.88
C LEU A 205 5.76 -14.95 -24.88
N TYR A 206 4.78 -15.38 -25.70
CA TYR A 206 3.44 -14.80 -25.63
C TYR A 206 2.79 -15.01 -24.26
N MET A 207 2.83 -16.24 -23.73
CA MET A 207 2.29 -16.53 -22.39
C MET A 207 2.99 -15.70 -21.31
N LYS A 208 4.32 -15.53 -21.41
CA LYS A 208 5.09 -14.68 -20.53
C LYS A 208 4.63 -13.23 -20.58
N TYR A 209 4.57 -12.60 -21.75
CA TYR A 209 4.16 -11.19 -21.83
C TYR A 209 2.73 -10.97 -21.36
N VAL A 210 1.80 -11.87 -21.70
CA VAL A 210 0.42 -11.80 -21.20
C VAL A 210 0.40 -11.86 -19.66
N ALA A 211 1.17 -12.78 -19.05
CA ALA A 211 1.29 -12.87 -17.60
C ALA A 211 1.89 -11.60 -16.98
N ILE A 212 2.93 -11.02 -17.57
CA ILE A 212 3.54 -9.75 -17.12
C ILE A 212 2.53 -8.61 -17.22
N ILE A 213 1.84 -8.47 -18.34
CA ILE A 213 0.86 -7.40 -18.60
C ILE A 213 -0.27 -7.47 -17.58
N ILE A 214 -0.92 -8.65 -17.45
CA ILE A 214 -2.02 -8.85 -16.49
C ILE A 214 -1.52 -8.63 -15.06
N GLY A 215 -0.39 -9.24 -14.70
CA GLY A 215 0.19 -9.11 -13.37
C GLY A 215 0.53 -7.67 -13.01
N SER A 216 1.06 -6.91 -13.97
CA SER A 216 1.40 -5.50 -13.77
C SER A 216 0.17 -4.61 -13.68
N PHE A 217 -0.89 -4.86 -14.47
CA PHE A 217 -2.15 -4.14 -14.32
C PHE A 217 -2.78 -4.35 -12.94
N LEU A 218 -2.74 -5.58 -12.43
CA LEU A 218 -3.22 -5.89 -11.07
C LEU A 218 -2.40 -5.18 -10.00
N MET A 219 -1.08 -5.16 -10.13
CA MET A 219 -0.20 -4.40 -9.23
C MET A 219 -0.46 -2.89 -9.32
N VAL A 220 -0.64 -2.32 -10.52
CA VAL A 220 -0.97 -0.90 -10.71
C VAL A 220 -2.31 -0.55 -10.06
N TYR A 221 -3.33 -1.38 -10.29
CA TYR A 221 -4.65 -1.20 -9.68
C TYR A 221 -4.54 -1.21 -8.16
N ALA A 222 -3.96 -2.26 -7.59
CA ALA A 222 -3.79 -2.38 -6.14
C ALA A 222 -2.99 -1.19 -5.57
N TRP A 223 -1.87 -0.83 -6.19
CA TRP A 223 -0.98 0.23 -5.70
C TRP A 223 -1.62 1.62 -5.74
N LYS A 224 -2.40 1.93 -6.79
CA LYS A 224 -3.14 3.19 -6.90
C LYS A 224 -4.28 3.29 -5.89
N SER A 225 -4.92 2.17 -5.57
CA SER A 225 -6.01 2.13 -4.60
C SER A 225 -5.51 2.15 -3.14
N LEU A 226 -4.26 1.78 -2.90
CA LEU A 226 -3.68 1.93 -1.57
C LEU A 226 -3.73 3.42 -1.15
N PRO A 227 -3.99 3.72 0.13
CA PRO A 227 -3.93 5.09 0.65
C PRO A 227 -2.50 5.63 0.65
N ASN A 228 -2.36 6.94 0.85
CA ASN A 228 -1.03 7.57 0.86
C ASN A 228 -0.22 7.13 2.08
N LEU A 229 1.12 7.10 1.96
CA LEU A 229 2.00 6.67 3.05
C LEU A 229 1.84 7.53 4.31
N SER A 230 1.47 8.80 4.14
CA SER A 230 1.17 9.71 5.24
C SER A 230 -0.06 9.28 6.06
N GLU A 231 -0.92 8.42 5.52
CA GLU A 231 -2.07 7.85 6.23
C GLU A 231 -1.67 6.68 7.13
N LEU A 232 -0.48 6.09 7.00
CA LEU A 232 -0.04 5.00 7.89
C LEU A 232 0.09 5.45 9.35
N ASN A 233 0.44 6.73 9.57
CA ASN A 233 0.53 7.35 10.89
C ASN A 233 -0.76 8.09 11.28
N TRP A 234 -1.92 7.67 10.78
CA TRP A 234 -3.20 8.33 11.02
C TRP A 234 -3.52 8.49 12.51
N MET A 235 -3.19 7.50 13.34
CA MET A 235 -3.44 7.58 14.79
C MET A 235 -2.76 8.79 15.45
N GLN A 236 -1.55 9.16 15.01
CA GLN A 236 -0.81 10.30 15.55
C GLN A 236 -1.36 11.65 15.09
N LYS A 237 -2.23 11.64 14.07
CA LYS A 237 -2.82 12.85 13.50
C LYS A 237 -4.18 13.17 14.11
N MET A 238 -4.82 12.23 14.81
CA MET A 238 -6.05 12.51 15.57
C MET A 238 -5.71 13.39 16.78
N GLU A 239 -6.53 14.39 17.05
CA GLU A 239 -6.38 15.27 18.20
C GLU A 239 -7.46 15.00 19.23
N GLN A 240 -8.71 15.19 18.83
CA GLN A 240 -9.84 15.21 19.75
C GLN A 240 -11.09 14.60 19.09
N LEU A 241 -11.86 13.88 19.88
CA LEU A 241 -13.18 13.37 19.54
C LEU A 241 -14.19 14.01 20.48
N TYR A 242 -15.26 14.55 19.91
CA TYR A 242 -16.41 15.07 20.64
C TYR A 242 -17.65 14.30 20.25
N LEU A 243 -18.57 14.17 21.20
CA LEU A 243 -19.87 13.57 21.00
C LEU A 243 -20.92 14.49 21.58
N ILE A 244 -21.81 14.99 20.74
CA ILE A 244 -22.79 16.01 21.10
C ILE A 244 -24.19 15.46 20.88
N HIS A 245 -25.08 15.66 21.85
CA HIS A 245 -26.49 15.34 21.70
C HIS A 245 -27.18 16.34 20.76
N ASN A 246 -27.91 15.85 19.76
CA ASN A 246 -28.47 16.68 18.69
C ASN A 246 -29.51 17.67 19.22
N GLU A 247 -30.44 17.21 20.08
CA GLU A 247 -31.55 18.06 20.51
C GLU A 247 -31.14 19.09 21.57
N SER A 248 -30.34 18.67 22.55
CA SER A 248 -29.96 19.53 23.67
C SER A 248 -28.65 20.28 23.46
N SER A 249 -27.92 19.97 22.38
CA SER A 249 -26.56 20.48 22.10
C SER A 249 -25.57 20.26 23.25
N THR A 250 -25.83 19.26 24.10
CA THR A 250 -25.00 18.95 25.27
C THR A 250 -23.82 18.08 24.86
N LEU A 251 -22.62 18.40 25.36
CA LEU A 251 -21.46 17.54 25.20
C LEU A 251 -21.63 16.26 26.03
N LEU A 252 -21.86 15.15 25.34
CA LEU A 252 -22.03 13.84 25.98
C LEU A 252 -20.69 13.26 26.42
N TYR A 253 -19.67 13.43 25.58
CA TYR A 253 -18.35 12.83 25.79
C TYR A 253 -17.26 13.55 25.00
N GLN A 254 -16.05 13.57 25.56
CA GLN A 254 -14.85 14.12 24.94
C GLN A 254 -13.67 13.18 25.18
N TYR A 255 -12.90 12.92 24.12
CA TYR A 255 -11.67 12.14 24.19
C TYR A 255 -10.51 12.86 23.52
N GLN A 256 -9.36 12.91 24.19
CA GLN A 256 -8.13 13.48 23.67
C GLN A 256 -7.16 12.35 23.30
N PHE A 257 -6.81 12.23 22.03
CA PHE A 257 -5.91 11.17 21.55
C PHE A 257 -4.44 11.41 21.93
N LYS A 258 -4.06 12.68 22.14
CA LYS A 258 -2.69 13.09 22.48
C LYS A 258 -2.63 13.54 23.94
N THR A 259 -2.14 12.66 24.81
CA THR A 259 -1.96 12.97 26.24
C THR A 259 -0.67 13.77 26.51
N ASP A 260 0.32 13.67 25.63
CA ASP A 260 1.69 14.17 25.86
C ASP A 260 1.98 15.56 25.27
N ALA A 261 1.01 16.17 24.59
CA ALA A 261 1.17 17.56 24.15
C ALA A 261 1.10 18.43 25.41
N VAL A 262 2.27 18.86 25.88
CA VAL A 262 2.45 19.84 26.95
C VAL A 262 1.36 20.88 26.82
N SER A 263 0.47 20.89 27.80
CA SER A 263 -0.72 21.73 27.94
C SER A 263 -0.31 23.18 28.16
N THR A 264 0.33 23.78 27.14
CA THR A 264 0.80 25.17 27.19
C THR A 264 -0.21 26.17 26.63
N GLU A 265 -1.31 25.72 26.02
CA GLU A 265 -2.33 26.63 25.52
C GLU A 265 -3.73 26.14 25.92
N GLU A 266 -4.50 27.10 26.44
CA GLU A 266 -5.84 27.03 27.02
C GLU A 266 -6.66 25.80 26.57
N GLU A 267 -7.02 24.93 27.54
CA GLU A 267 -8.07 23.93 27.33
C GLU A 267 -9.33 24.69 26.88
N VAL A 268 -9.63 24.64 25.59
CA VAL A 268 -10.88 25.16 25.05
C VAL A 268 -11.98 24.35 25.71
N ASP A 269 -12.84 25.05 26.45
CA ASP A 269 -13.99 24.47 27.12
C ASP A 269 -14.83 23.68 26.10
N GLY A 270 -14.98 22.38 26.33
CA GLY A 270 -15.67 21.48 25.41
C GLY A 270 -17.13 21.90 25.17
N ASP A 271 -17.77 22.51 26.18
CA ASP A 271 -19.14 23.04 26.08
C ASP A 271 -19.20 24.23 25.11
N LEU A 272 -18.16 25.08 25.11
CA LEU A 272 -18.02 26.19 24.17
C LEU A 272 -17.81 25.68 22.75
N ALA A 273 -16.96 24.66 22.58
CA ALA A 273 -16.72 24.03 21.29
C ALA A 273 -18.00 23.41 20.72
N GLY A 274 -18.77 22.68 21.54
CA GLY A 274 -20.02 22.07 21.11
C GLY A 274 -21.09 23.08 20.70
N SER A 275 -21.27 24.12 21.51
CA SER A 275 -22.22 25.22 21.21
C SER A 275 -21.84 25.97 19.94
N ALA A 276 -20.53 26.25 19.75
CA ALA A 276 -20.04 26.93 18.55
C ALA A 276 -20.26 26.08 17.29
N ILE A 277 -20.00 24.77 17.37
CA ILE A 277 -20.15 23.85 16.25
C ILE A 277 -21.63 23.67 15.86
N GLY A 278 -22.53 23.49 16.83
CA GLY A 278 -23.97 23.42 16.55
C GLY A 278 -24.50 24.71 15.90
N GLY A 279 -24.00 25.87 16.35
CA GLY A 279 -24.29 27.15 15.71
C GLY A 279 -23.80 27.23 14.26
N ILE A 280 -22.61 26.72 13.97
CA ILE A 280 -22.04 26.68 12.61
C ILE A 280 -22.87 25.78 11.68
N ASP A 281 -23.31 24.60 12.13
CA ASP A 281 -24.12 23.67 11.32
C ASP A 281 -25.49 24.25 10.97
N MET A 282 -26.18 24.87 11.95
CA MET A 282 -27.45 25.56 11.71
C MET A 282 -27.30 26.71 10.72
N LEU A 283 -26.28 27.54 10.88
CA LEU A 283 -26.02 28.67 9.98
C LEU A 283 -25.73 28.19 8.55
N LEU A 284 -24.93 27.13 8.40
CA LEU A 284 -24.60 26.59 7.07
C LEU A 284 -25.81 25.92 6.42
N SER A 285 -26.65 25.22 7.18
CA SER A 285 -27.91 24.65 6.67
C SER A 285 -28.88 25.75 6.19
N GLU A 286 -28.99 26.85 6.94
CA GLU A 286 -29.83 27.99 6.57
C GLU A 286 -29.32 28.70 5.30
N ILE A 287 -28.00 28.88 5.18
CA ILE A 287 -27.38 29.53 4.01
C ILE A 287 -27.50 28.69 2.75
N LEU A 288 -27.27 27.37 2.86
CA LEU A 288 -27.26 26.47 1.70
C LEU A 288 -28.66 26.08 1.24
N ALA A 289 -29.69 26.35 2.06
CA ALA A 289 -31.07 25.89 1.85
C ALA A 289 -31.15 24.38 1.54
N ASP A 290 -30.22 23.62 2.11
CA ASP A 290 -30.09 22.19 1.96
C ASP A 290 -30.36 21.55 3.33
N SER A 291 -31.04 20.40 3.33
CA SER A 291 -31.24 19.57 4.52
C SER A 291 -30.02 18.68 4.80
N GLY A 292 -28.96 18.80 3.99
CA GLY A 292 -27.71 18.09 4.19
C GLY A 292 -26.92 18.65 5.36
N HIS A 293 -26.34 17.74 6.15
CA HIS A 293 -25.44 18.11 7.23
C HIS A 293 -23.99 18.25 6.75
N ILE A 294 -23.19 19.03 7.47
CA ILE A 294 -21.76 19.17 7.22
C ILE A 294 -21.09 17.80 7.42
N LYS A 295 -20.25 17.38 6.47
CA LYS A 295 -19.45 16.14 6.63
C LYS A 295 -18.04 16.41 7.10
N ALA A 296 -17.45 17.50 6.62
CA ALA A 296 -16.12 17.91 7.02
C ALA A 296 -15.92 19.41 6.85
N ILE A 297 -15.16 20.01 7.75
CA ILE A 297 -14.65 21.38 7.65
C ILE A 297 -13.13 21.31 7.49
N ASP A 298 -12.62 22.03 6.50
CA ASP A 298 -11.18 22.14 6.23
C ASP A 298 -10.69 23.50 6.73
N HIS A 299 -9.73 23.52 7.65
CA HIS A 299 -9.22 24.73 8.27
C HIS A 299 -7.70 24.69 8.46
N GLY A 300 -6.97 25.15 7.43
CA GLY A 300 -5.51 25.15 7.43
C GLY A 300 -4.97 23.73 7.47
N ASP A 301 -4.19 23.42 8.51
CA ASP A 301 -3.66 22.06 8.73
C ASP A 301 -4.64 21.16 9.49
N LYS A 302 -5.79 21.68 9.93
CA LYS A 302 -6.81 20.90 10.65
C LYS A 302 -7.96 20.53 9.75
N LYS A 303 -8.49 19.34 9.99
CA LYS A 303 -9.71 18.84 9.40
C LYS A 303 -10.64 18.33 10.49
N ILE A 304 -11.87 18.82 10.45
CA ILE A 304 -12.92 18.44 11.39
C ILE A 304 -13.89 17.56 10.62
N TYR A 305 -14.07 16.32 11.07
CA TYR A 305 -14.97 15.35 10.48
C TYR A 305 -16.23 15.24 11.32
N PHE A 306 -17.36 15.04 10.66
CA PHE A 306 -18.67 14.98 11.28
C PHE A 306 -19.38 13.71 10.84
N VAL A 307 -20.00 13.04 11.80
CA VAL A 307 -20.98 11.98 11.55
C VAL A 307 -22.23 12.31 12.36
N HIS A 308 -23.30 12.57 11.64
CA HIS A 308 -24.61 12.87 12.22
C HIS A 308 -25.43 11.60 12.25
N GLY A 309 -25.98 11.29 13.41
CA GLY A 309 -26.94 10.21 13.61
C GLY A 309 -28.31 10.75 13.97
N THR A 310 -29.13 9.87 14.54
CA THR A 310 -30.49 10.23 14.94
C THR A 310 -30.46 11.12 16.18
N TYR A 311 -29.63 10.76 17.16
CA TYR A 311 -29.65 11.36 18.49
C TYR A 311 -28.39 12.15 18.81
N ALA A 312 -27.26 11.80 18.19
CA ALA A 312 -26.00 12.46 18.45
C ALA A 312 -25.27 12.84 17.16
N THR A 313 -24.25 13.67 17.33
CA THR A 313 -23.27 13.99 16.30
C THR A 313 -21.88 13.72 16.86
N SER A 314 -21.13 12.86 16.18
CA SER A 314 -19.72 12.60 16.50
C SER A 314 -18.82 13.50 15.66
N ILE A 315 -17.82 14.12 16.31
CA ILE A 315 -16.92 15.08 15.67
C ILE A 315 -15.48 14.69 15.96
N LEU A 316 -14.67 14.50 14.92
CA LEU A 316 -13.25 14.18 15.04
C LEU A 316 -12.40 15.31 14.47
N ILE A 317 -11.51 15.87 15.28
CA ILE A 317 -10.51 16.85 14.86
C ILE A 317 -9.19 16.14 14.60
N ALA A 318 -8.60 16.37 13.42
CA ALA A 318 -7.33 15.79 13.01
C ALA A 318 -6.44 16.81 12.26
N ASN A 319 -5.11 16.62 12.31
CA ASN A 319 -4.11 17.51 11.70
C ASN A 319 -3.77 17.20 10.23
N SER A 320 -4.61 16.41 9.57
CA SER A 320 -4.44 16.07 8.16
C SER A 320 -5.69 15.35 7.70
N PRO A 321 -6.01 15.40 6.40
CA PRO A 321 -7.03 14.53 5.84
C PRO A 321 -6.55 13.06 5.82
N SER A 322 -7.42 12.13 6.19
CA SER A 322 -7.36 10.70 5.87
C SER A 322 -8.77 10.16 5.64
N LYS A 323 -8.91 9.19 4.73
CA LYS A 323 -10.19 8.49 4.54
C LYS A 323 -10.50 7.55 5.70
N GLU A 324 -9.46 7.06 6.38
CA GLU A 324 -9.59 6.17 7.54
C GLU A 324 -10.33 6.87 8.69
N PHE A 325 -10.10 8.18 8.90
CA PHE A 325 -10.79 8.96 9.95
C PHE A 325 -12.30 8.94 9.81
N GLN A 326 -12.80 9.21 8.61
CA GLN A 326 -14.24 9.20 8.34
C GLN A 326 -14.83 7.82 8.62
N TYR A 327 -14.18 6.76 8.11
CA TYR A 327 -14.65 5.40 8.31
C TYR A 327 -14.69 5.01 9.80
N ARG A 328 -13.61 5.31 10.54
CA ARG A 328 -13.50 4.98 11.98
C ARG A 328 -14.50 5.78 12.80
N LEU A 329 -14.71 7.05 12.47
CA LEU A 329 -15.73 7.90 13.09
C LEU A 329 -17.14 7.38 12.83
N GLU A 330 -17.44 6.93 11.61
CA GLU A 330 -18.73 6.31 11.26
C GLU A 330 -18.97 5.02 12.06
N MET A 331 -17.98 4.14 12.13
CA MET A 331 -18.09 2.89 12.89
C MET A 331 -18.26 3.14 14.40
N PHE A 332 -17.48 4.07 14.95
CA PHE A 332 -17.64 4.51 16.34
C PHE A 332 -19.05 5.04 16.59
N HIS A 333 -19.51 5.97 15.75
CA HIS A 333 -20.79 6.63 15.89
C HIS A 333 -21.98 5.65 15.80
N LEU A 334 -21.96 4.75 14.80
CA LEU A 334 -23.00 3.72 14.64
C LEU A 334 -23.06 2.78 15.84
N THR A 335 -21.90 2.40 16.38
CA THR A 335 -21.84 1.52 17.55
C THR A 335 -22.29 2.25 18.81
N PHE A 336 -21.94 3.53 18.95
CA PHE A 336 -22.42 4.39 20.02
C PHE A 336 -23.95 4.51 20.02
N GLU A 337 -24.55 4.99 18.93
CA GLU A 337 -26.01 5.18 18.88
C GLU A 337 -26.75 3.86 19.10
N LYS A 338 -26.22 2.75 18.58
CA LYS A 338 -26.80 1.43 18.79
C LYS A 338 -26.75 0.99 20.25
N ASN A 339 -25.65 1.26 20.96
CA ASN A 339 -25.46 0.81 22.33
C ASN A 339 -26.22 1.67 23.35
N TYR A 340 -26.49 2.94 23.02
CA TYR A 340 -27.07 3.92 23.94
C TYR A 340 -28.38 4.55 23.42
N SER A 341 -29.08 3.89 22.49
CA SER A 341 -30.27 4.48 21.84
C SER A 341 -31.37 4.82 22.84
N GLU A 342 -31.55 4.01 23.90
CA GLU A 342 -32.61 4.23 24.90
C GLU A 342 -32.28 5.44 25.78
N GLU A 343 -31.02 5.56 26.24
CA GLU A 343 -30.55 6.69 27.04
C GLU A 343 -30.50 8.00 26.26
N LEU A 344 -30.31 7.92 24.94
CA LEU A 344 -30.32 9.05 24.04
C LEU A 344 -31.74 9.53 23.71
N ASP A 345 -32.70 8.63 23.50
CA ASP A 345 -34.11 8.97 23.24
C ASP A 345 -34.76 9.62 24.47
N GLU A 346 -34.43 9.11 25.67
CA GLU A 346 -34.91 9.64 26.96
C GLU A 346 -33.86 10.53 27.65
N PHE A 347 -33.07 11.28 26.87
CA PHE A 347 -31.93 12.03 27.43
C PHE A 347 -32.37 13.09 28.44
N SER A 348 -32.11 12.81 29.71
CA SER A 348 -32.45 13.68 30.86
C SER A 348 -31.39 14.72 31.21
N GLY A 349 -30.30 14.80 30.44
CA GLY A 349 -29.11 15.58 30.79
C GLY A 349 -28.07 14.83 31.64
N ALA A 350 -28.36 13.58 32.04
CA ALA A 350 -27.44 12.79 32.84
C ALA A 350 -26.28 12.22 31.99
N LEU A 351 -25.04 12.60 32.31
CA LEU A 351 -23.84 12.14 31.60
C LEU A 351 -23.26 10.82 32.13
N ALA A 352 -23.79 10.31 33.25
CA ALA A 352 -23.28 9.10 33.89
C ALA A 352 -23.24 7.85 32.98
N PRO A 353 -24.24 7.60 32.09
CA PRO A 353 -24.22 6.43 31.20
C PRO A 353 -23.05 6.42 30.21
N PHE A 354 -22.50 7.59 29.88
CA PHE A 354 -21.49 7.75 28.83
C PHE A 354 -20.04 7.76 29.35
N LYS A 355 -19.83 7.52 30.65
CA LYS A 355 -18.50 7.60 31.27
C LYS A 355 -17.53 6.51 30.78
N ASP A 356 -18.04 5.36 30.37
CA ASP A 356 -17.21 4.20 29.99
C ASP A 356 -17.00 4.10 28.46
N LEU A 357 -17.12 5.21 27.72
CA LEU A 357 -16.91 5.25 26.27
C LEU A 357 -15.45 5.07 25.84
N ASP A 358 -14.50 5.16 26.77
CA ASP A 358 -13.07 4.93 26.50
C ASP A 358 -12.81 3.57 25.84
N ASP A 359 -13.54 2.53 26.26
CA ASP A 359 -13.41 1.19 25.69
C ASP A 359 -13.91 1.15 24.25
N LEU A 360 -15.02 1.84 23.95
CA LEU A 360 -15.56 1.94 22.60
C LEU A 360 -14.63 2.76 21.68
N VAL A 361 -14.02 3.83 22.20
CA VAL A 361 -13.00 4.59 21.47
C VAL A 361 -11.78 3.73 21.17
N ARG A 362 -11.28 2.97 22.16
CA ARG A 362 -10.15 2.04 21.98
C ARG A 362 -10.48 0.98 20.93
N GLU A 363 -11.66 0.39 20.99
CA GLU A 363 -12.11 -0.60 20.00
C GLU A 363 -12.22 0.00 18.59
N SER A 364 -12.81 1.18 18.48
CA SER A 364 -13.07 1.78 17.16
C SER A 364 -11.82 2.37 16.52
N PHE A 365 -10.91 2.97 17.30
CA PHE A 365 -9.79 3.76 16.80
C PHE A 365 -8.40 3.18 17.08
N LEU A 366 -8.24 2.26 18.03
CA LEU A 366 -6.91 1.76 18.44
C LEU A 366 -6.70 0.27 18.15
N ASN A 367 -7.76 -0.47 17.84
CA ASN A 367 -7.74 -1.86 17.38
C ASN A 367 -8.02 -1.96 15.87
#